data_AF-A0A6J6FAH0-F1
#
_entry.id   AF-A0A6J6FAH0-F1
#
_cell.length_a   1.000
_cell.length_b   1.000
_cell.length_c   1.000
_cell.angle_alpha   90.00
_cell.angle_beta   90.00
_cell.angle_gamma   90.00
#
_symmetry.space_group_name_H-M   'P 1'
#
loop_
_entity.id
_entity.type
_entity.pdbx_description
1 polymer ?
#
loop_
_entity_poly.entity_id
_entity_poly.type
_entity_poly.pdbx_seq_one_letter_code
_entity_poly.pdbx_strand_id
1 'polypeptide(L)'
;MAGEIVSDPQFFDQNAMTAQEIQAFLSKKVRQCGSLNLCLSVYTQDTFTREATSVQGDGADPLCGKYDGAKNETAAQIIFKVQRACNISAKVILVLLQKEQGLITNFNPTADKLKIATGYACPDTAPCDAKYFGFYNQVYSAASQLKRYTEPASSFYNSKPVGVRSPILLHPNARCGTKLVKIKNLATHALYIYTPYTPNDAALANLTGIGDSCSSYGNSNFWEYYSYWFDAHANLSSEIDDQGDAITSDWGTLIDDSSCTETANTCSADFDNAVATWNIIAGLKYVTGPIATKYKSAGGVSGQLGTISRPTETINGGSNGDGSRQKFLNGFIYRDPTDATFIVLNDVFLYYSETGGPSGSLGWPTSDASCTDGNCGQDFAGGYVMSSQNNTFLVLDGAIGEYLQANGGINSPWGLPLSAAETRTFGSFGTGRIQQFENGTVYEKDDTAYLVADALAAALADVGGVEVVGWPLAEPVRTGGTLSQLYSAGRVVKVGSEQGVLIPTDSLKALRLAGGMSGYLGVPTSNAMEYKGKDGYLGSKQAFEGGTIVRGPADAFAMPDALWDAYLTKNGAKGKYGWPVGNAKSTSRYWTQSFQRGSIRVSR
;
A
#
# COMPACT_ATOMS: atom_id res chain seq x y z
N MET A 1 16.16 -22.46 -32.19
CA MET A 1 16.47 -21.05 -32.47
C MET A 1 17.02 -20.79 -33.87
N ALA A 2 18.25 -21.18 -34.23
CA ALA A 2 18.86 -20.66 -35.47
C ALA A 2 18.06 -20.86 -36.79
N GLY A 3 17.37 -21.99 -36.96
CA GLY A 3 16.63 -22.26 -38.20
C GLY A 3 15.26 -21.58 -38.34
N GLU A 4 14.72 -21.06 -37.24
CA GLU A 4 13.43 -20.35 -37.18
C GLU A 4 13.52 -19.30 -36.08
N ILE A 5 13.89 -18.08 -36.48
CA ILE A 5 14.07 -16.95 -35.57
C ILE A 5 12.71 -16.37 -35.18
N VAL A 6 11.77 -16.36 -36.10
CA VAL A 6 10.39 -15.88 -35.93
C VAL A 6 9.55 -16.52 -37.02
N SER A 7 8.28 -16.82 -36.74
CA SER A 7 7.41 -17.47 -37.72
C SER A 7 6.96 -16.51 -38.82
N ASP A 8 6.63 -17.02 -40.01
CA ASP A 8 6.10 -16.19 -41.10
C ASP A 8 4.80 -15.44 -40.70
N PRO A 9 3.82 -16.06 -40.01
CA PRO A 9 2.64 -15.34 -39.52
C PRO A 9 2.98 -14.21 -38.55
N GLN A 10 3.96 -14.38 -37.66
CA GLN A 10 4.38 -13.32 -36.74
C GLN A 10 5.13 -12.19 -37.45
N PHE A 11 5.89 -12.51 -38.50
CA PHE A 11 6.73 -11.55 -39.20
C PHE A 11 5.96 -10.73 -40.25
N PHE A 12 5.08 -11.39 -41.01
CA PHE A 12 4.30 -10.82 -42.10
C PHE A 12 2.84 -10.57 -41.71
N ASP A 13 2.64 -9.93 -40.55
CA ASP A 13 1.32 -9.55 -40.07
C ASP A 13 1.09 -8.03 -40.13
N GLN A 14 0.43 -7.59 -41.20
CA GLN A 14 -0.02 -6.20 -41.33
C GLN A 14 -1.02 -5.74 -40.27
N ASN A 15 -1.58 -6.62 -39.43
CA ASN A 15 -2.51 -6.27 -38.35
C ASN A 15 -1.88 -6.43 -36.95
N ALA A 16 -0.57 -6.69 -36.84
CA ALA A 16 0.05 -7.12 -35.59
C ALA A 16 -0.15 -6.17 -34.41
N MET A 17 -0.20 -4.86 -34.66
CA MET A 17 -0.53 -3.85 -33.67
C MET A 17 -1.30 -2.70 -34.32
N THR A 18 -2.23 -2.11 -33.57
CA THR A 18 -2.85 -0.82 -33.85
C THR A 18 -1.91 0.34 -33.53
N ALA A 19 -2.18 1.53 -34.06
CA ALA A 19 -1.40 2.72 -33.73
C ALA A 19 -1.44 3.04 -32.22
N GLN A 20 -2.58 2.77 -31.56
CA GLN A 20 -2.77 2.95 -30.12
C GLN A 20 -1.89 1.97 -29.31
N GLU A 21 -1.86 0.69 -29.69
CA GLU A 21 -1.01 -0.31 -29.03
C GLU A 21 0.47 0.01 -29.21
N ILE A 22 0.89 0.44 -30.39
CA ILE A 22 2.28 0.87 -30.64
C ILE A 22 2.62 2.08 -29.77
N GLN A 23 1.72 3.07 -29.69
CA GLN A 23 1.93 4.24 -28.84
C GLN A 23 2.03 3.86 -27.37
N ALA A 24 1.13 2.99 -26.88
CA ALA A 24 1.16 2.50 -25.50
C ALA A 24 2.46 1.73 -25.22
N PHE A 25 2.93 0.91 -26.15
CA PHE A 25 4.21 0.21 -26.06
C PHE A 25 5.38 1.19 -25.92
N LEU A 26 5.48 2.19 -26.80
CA LEU A 26 6.55 3.20 -26.78
C LEU A 26 6.52 4.02 -25.47
N SER A 27 5.35 4.50 -25.06
CA SER A 27 5.18 5.25 -23.81
C SER A 27 5.49 4.41 -22.57
N LYS A 28 5.27 3.09 -22.62
CA LYS A 28 5.65 2.18 -21.53
C LYS A 28 7.16 1.96 -21.45
N LYS A 29 7.87 1.91 -22.59
CA LYS A 29 9.34 1.76 -22.64
C LYS A 29 10.07 3.03 -22.22
N VAL A 30 9.55 4.20 -22.59
CA VAL A 30 10.09 5.51 -22.19
C VAL A 30 8.95 6.37 -21.63
N ARG A 31 8.78 6.32 -20.30
CA ARG A 31 7.73 7.07 -19.58
C ARG A 31 7.98 8.57 -19.56
N GLN A 32 9.25 8.99 -19.49
CA GLN A 32 9.65 10.39 -19.48
C GLN A 32 10.74 10.58 -20.53
N CYS A 33 10.49 11.48 -21.48
CA CYS A 33 11.49 11.84 -22.48
C CYS A 33 12.44 12.90 -21.92
N GLY A 34 13.71 12.76 -22.27
CA GLY A 34 14.79 13.66 -21.89
C GLY A 34 14.69 15.00 -22.60
N SER A 35 15.66 15.87 -22.29
CA SER A 35 15.66 17.28 -22.70
C SER A 35 15.59 17.53 -24.20
N LEU A 36 16.05 16.59 -25.04
CA LEU A 36 15.96 16.73 -26.49
C LEU A 36 14.53 16.57 -27.02
N ASN A 37 13.64 15.94 -26.25
CA ASN A 37 12.25 15.67 -26.63
C ASN A 37 12.09 14.89 -27.97
N LEU A 38 13.05 14.00 -28.26
CA LEU A 38 13.12 13.23 -29.51
C LEU A 38 12.81 11.73 -29.33
N CYS A 39 12.39 11.30 -28.15
CA CYS A 39 12.04 9.90 -27.89
C CYS A 39 10.86 9.47 -28.75
N LEU A 40 10.83 8.21 -29.19
CA LEU A 40 9.75 7.71 -30.03
C LEU A 40 8.37 7.79 -29.37
N SER A 41 8.28 7.84 -28.04
CA SER A 41 7.02 8.02 -27.32
C SER A 41 6.37 9.39 -27.52
N VAL A 42 7.13 10.40 -27.94
CA VAL A 42 6.66 11.78 -28.16
C VAL A 42 7.01 12.34 -29.54
N TYR A 43 7.82 11.62 -30.32
CA TYR A 43 8.32 12.06 -31.62
C TYR A 43 7.20 12.18 -32.65
N THR A 44 7.22 13.27 -33.41
CA THR A 44 6.35 13.51 -34.56
C THR A 44 7.15 13.94 -35.78
N GLN A 45 6.68 13.57 -36.97
CA GLN A 45 7.28 13.99 -38.24
C GLN A 45 6.20 14.21 -39.30
N ASP A 46 6.39 15.20 -40.16
CA ASP A 46 5.66 15.28 -41.43
C ASP A 46 6.10 14.16 -42.38
N THR A 47 5.14 13.42 -42.91
CA THR A 47 5.38 12.39 -43.92
C THR A 47 4.79 12.83 -45.26
N PHE A 48 5.09 12.08 -46.32
CA PHE A 48 4.58 12.34 -47.66
C PHE A 48 4.03 11.05 -48.27
N THR A 49 3.11 11.19 -49.22
CA THR A 49 2.48 10.05 -49.87
C THR A 49 3.48 9.30 -50.75
N ARG A 50 3.47 7.96 -50.65
CA ARG A 50 4.22 7.05 -51.52
C ARG A 50 3.24 6.13 -52.22
N GLU A 51 3.37 6.03 -53.54
CA GLU A 51 2.66 5.01 -54.30
C GLU A 51 3.23 3.62 -54.05
N ALA A 52 2.46 2.59 -54.39
CA ALA A 52 2.88 1.21 -54.22
C ALA A 52 4.19 0.94 -55.01
N THR A 53 5.11 0.19 -54.41
CA THR A 53 6.40 -0.16 -55.02
C THR A 53 6.46 -1.65 -55.29
N SER A 54 7.04 -2.07 -56.42
CA SER A 54 7.34 -3.48 -56.71
C SER A 54 8.84 -3.67 -57.04
N VAL A 55 9.29 -4.92 -57.13
CA VAL A 55 10.68 -5.21 -57.55
C VAL A 55 10.91 -4.78 -58.99
N GLN A 56 9.92 -4.98 -59.87
CA GLN A 56 10.01 -4.72 -61.30
C GLN A 56 9.59 -3.29 -61.69
N GLY A 57 9.04 -2.51 -60.75
CA GLY A 57 8.56 -1.14 -60.99
C GLY A 57 7.23 -1.06 -61.75
N ASP A 58 6.57 -2.19 -61.95
CA ASP A 58 5.28 -2.37 -62.62
C ASP A 58 4.06 -2.26 -61.68
N GLY A 59 4.29 -2.23 -60.37
CA GLY A 59 3.24 -2.21 -59.35
C GLY A 59 2.56 -3.57 -59.11
N ALA A 60 2.95 -4.63 -59.82
CA ALA A 60 2.51 -5.99 -59.54
C ALA A 60 3.28 -6.55 -58.34
N ASP A 61 2.62 -7.32 -57.47
CA ASP A 61 3.20 -7.89 -56.23
C ASP A 61 3.99 -6.85 -55.40
N PRO A 62 3.29 -5.84 -54.84
CA PRO A 62 3.95 -4.71 -54.21
C PRO A 62 4.77 -5.14 -52.99
N LEU A 63 6.02 -4.69 -52.95
CA LEU A 63 6.89 -4.72 -51.76
C LEU A 63 6.23 -3.95 -50.62
N CYS A 64 5.70 -2.78 -50.94
CA CYS A 64 4.80 -2.04 -50.08
C CYS A 64 3.68 -1.44 -50.94
N GLY A 65 2.45 -1.52 -50.45
CA GLY A 65 1.32 -0.76 -50.96
C GLY A 65 1.46 0.75 -50.72
N LYS A 66 0.44 1.49 -51.13
CA LYS A 66 0.40 2.95 -50.96
C LYS A 66 0.49 3.34 -49.48
N TYR A 67 1.31 4.35 -49.20
CA TYR A 67 1.37 5.02 -47.91
C TYR A 67 0.82 6.44 -48.09
N ASP A 68 -0.28 6.78 -47.43
CA ASP A 68 -0.81 8.14 -47.44
C ASP A 68 -0.13 9.00 -46.37
N GLY A 69 0.60 10.03 -46.81
CA GLY A 69 1.31 10.94 -45.91
C GLY A 69 0.40 11.90 -45.17
N ALA A 70 0.84 12.36 -44.01
CA ALA A 70 0.15 13.36 -43.22
C ALA A 70 1.14 14.25 -42.45
N LYS A 71 0.63 15.37 -41.93
CA LYS A 71 1.37 16.29 -41.08
C LYS A 71 1.43 15.78 -39.65
N ASN A 72 2.56 16.01 -38.97
CA ASN A 72 2.79 15.70 -37.56
C ASN A 72 2.41 14.27 -37.15
N GLU A 73 2.73 13.28 -37.96
CA GLU A 73 2.46 11.88 -37.58
C GLU A 73 3.38 11.47 -36.45
N THR A 74 2.82 10.82 -35.43
CA THR A 74 3.61 10.24 -34.35
C THR A 74 4.46 9.08 -34.88
N ALA A 75 5.56 8.75 -34.20
CA ALA A 75 6.33 7.55 -34.51
C ALA A 75 5.43 6.29 -34.57
N ALA A 76 4.45 6.19 -33.68
CA ALA A 76 3.49 5.09 -33.65
C ALA A 76 2.60 5.03 -34.90
N GLN A 77 2.10 6.17 -35.37
CA GLN A 77 1.31 6.25 -36.62
C GLN A 77 2.16 5.89 -37.84
N ILE A 78 3.42 6.35 -37.88
CA ILE A 78 4.36 6.02 -38.94
C ILE A 78 4.60 4.50 -39.00
N ILE A 79 4.94 3.88 -37.87
CA ILE A 79 5.16 2.43 -37.77
C ILE A 79 3.90 1.67 -38.18
N PHE A 80 2.73 2.07 -37.66
CA PHE A 80 1.45 1.45 -38.00
C PHE A 80 1.19 1.49 -39.52
N LYS A 81 1.30 2.66 -40.15
CA LYS A 81 1.06 2.80 -41.58
C LYS A 81 2.09 2.03 -42.42
N VAL A 82 3.36 1.97 -41.99
CA VAL A 82 4.37 1.14 -42.67
C VAL A 82 4.06 -0.35 -42.51
N GLN A 83 3.62 -0.80 -41.34
CA GLN A 83 3.15 -2.18 -41.14
C GLN A 83 2.05 -2.54 -42.14
N ARG A 84 1.04 -1.66 -42.27
CA ARG A 84 -0.06 -1.81 -43.23
C ARG A 84 0.43 -1.84 -44.66
N ALA A 85 1.25 -0.87 -45.05
CA ALA A 85 1.71 -0.74 -46.42
C ALA A 85 2.59 -1.91 -46.84
N CYS A 86 3.56 -2.31 -46.01
CA CYS A 86 4.58 -3.29 -46.39
C CYS A 86 4.25 -4.73 -45.99
N ASN A 87 3.14 -4.99 -45.28
CA ASN A 87 2.85 -6.30 -44.73
C ASN A 87 4.02 -6.88 -43.91
N ILE A 88 4.55 -6.05 -43.01
CA ILE A 88 5.58 -6.39 -42.03
C ILE A 88 5.03 -6.01 -40.66
N SER A 89 5.07 -6.93 -39.70
CA SER A 89 4.58 -6.71 -38.35
C SER A 89 5.24 -5.51 -37.66
N ALA A 90 4.46 -4.64 -37.00
CA ALA A 90 5.03 -3.54 -36.21
C ALA A 90 5.95 -4.06 -35.11
N LYS A 91 5.70 -5.27 -34.57
CA LYS A 91 6.58 -5.93 -33.59
C LYS A 91 7.99 -6.13 -34.16
N VAL A 92 8.10 -6.54 -35.43
CA VAL A 92 9.38 -6.67 -36.15
C VAL A 92 10.05 -5.31 -36.33
N ILE A 93 9.28 -4.29 -36.74
CA ILE A 93 9.80 -2.92 -36.93
C ILE A 93 10.34 -2.36 -35.60
N LEU A 94 9.62 -2.57 -34.50
CA LEU A 94 10.03 -2.13 -33.17
C LEU A 94 11.32 -2.81 -32.72
N VAL A 95 11.45 -4.13 -32.89
CA VAL A 95 12.69 -4.86 -32.61
C VAL A 95 13.85 -4.35 -33.46
N LEU A 96 13.59 -4.06 -34.74
CA LEU A 96 14.62 -3.53 -35.63
C LEU A 96 15.13 -2.17 -35.18
N LEU A 97 14.24 -1.22 -34.87
CA LEU A 97 14.60 0.10 -34.35
C LEU A 97 15.45 0.02 -33.06
N GLN A 98 15.20 -0.99 -32.22
CA GLN A 98 16.02 -1.24 -31.05
C GLN A 98 17.41 -1.77 -31.41
N LYS A 99 17.46 -2.81 -32.27
CA LYS A 99 18.72 -3.42 -32.67
C LYS A 99 19.67 -2.42 -33.32
N GLU A 100 19.15 -1.58 -34.20
CA GLU A 100 19.97 -0.74 -35.06
C GLU A 100 20.44 0.55 -34.38
N GLN A 101 19.58 1.19 -33.57
CA GLN A 101 19.91 2.49 -32.96
C GLN A 101 19.57 2.58 -31.46
N GLY A 102 19.04 1.51 -30.86
CA GLY A 102 18.58 1.49 -29.47
C GLY A 102 17.38 2.39 -29.22
N LEU A 103 16.58 2.71 -30.24
CA LEU A 103 15.61 3.80 -30.18
C LEU A 103 14.39 3.52 -29.30
N ILE A 104 14.03 2.26 -29.05
CA ILE A 104 12.84 1.91 -28.28
C ILE A 104 13.02 2.23 -26.78
N THR A 105 14.22 2.01 -26.24
CA THR A 105 14.52 2.27 -24.81
C THR A 105 15.30 3.54 -24.55
N ASN A 106 15.70 4.27 -25.60
CA ASN A 106 16.46 5.50 -25.47
C ASN A 106 15.57 6.68 -25.05
N PHE A 107 15.74 7.13 -23.80
CA PHE A 107 15.01 8.27 -23.25
C PHE A 107 15.57 9.63 -23.69
N ASN A 108 16.67 9.72 -24.44
CA ASN A 108 17.20 11.00 -24.92
C ASN A 108 17.94 10.83 -26.27
N PRO A 109 17.27 10.36 -27.33
CA PRO A 109 17.93 10.10 -28.60
C PRO A 109 18.33 11.42 -29.29
N THR A 110 19.44 11.37 -30.02
CA THR A 110 19.85 12.49 -30.87
C THR A 110 19.08 12.49 -32.19
N ALA A 111 19.01 13.64 -32.85
CA ALA A 111 18.42 13.74 -34.18
C ALA A 111 19.09 12.82 -35.20
N ASP A 112 20.41 12.60 -35.08
CA ASP A 112 21.15 11.68 -35.96
C ASP A 112 20.69 10.23 -35.81
N LYS A 113 20.40 9.76 -34.59
CA LYS A 113 19.85 8.41 -34.41
C LYS A 113 18.51 8.24 -35.12
N LEU A 114 17.64 9.26 -35.10
CA LEU A 114 16.37 9.23 -35.83
C LEU A 114 16.56 9.34 -37.35
N LYS A 115 17.57 10.10 -37.78
CA LYS A 115 17.92 10.29 -39.19
C LYS A 115 18.32 8.97 -39.86
N ILE A 116 18.97 8.06 -39.12
CA ILE A 116 19.41 6.73 -39.59
C ILE A 116 18.80 5.61 -38.73
N ALA A 117 17.51 5.74 -38.38
CA ALA A 117 16.81 4.94 -37.38
C ALA A 117 16.94 3.42 -37.50
N THR A 118 17.11 2.89 -38.71
CA THR A 118 17.27 1.45 -38.97
C THR A 118 18.61 1.14 -39.65
N GLY A 119 19.52 2.11 -39.78
CA GLY A 119 20.77 1.94 -40.54
C GLY A 119 20.57 1.64 -42.03
N TYR A 120 19.38 1.87 -42.60
CA TYR A 120 19.12 1.56 -44.00
C TYR A 120 19.96 2.46 -44.91
N ALA A 121 20.66 1.84 -45.86
CA ALA A 121 21.60 2.49 -46.76
C ALA A 121 22.78 3.20 -46.06
N CYS A 122 23.21 2.66 -44.92
CA CYS A 122 24.42 3.06 -44.19
C CYS A 122 25.47 1.93 -44.22
N PRO A 123 26.24 1.78 -45.30
CA PRO A 123 27.30 0.77 -45.36
C PRO A 123 28.47 1.11 -44.42
N ASP A 124 29.15 0.10 -43.88
CA ASP A 124 30.28 0.31 -42.95
C ASP A 124 31.49 1.02 -43.60
N THR A 125 31.58 1.01 -44.93
CA THR A 125 32.74 1.50 -45.70
C THR A 125 32.48 2.79 -46.47
N ALA A 126 31.28 3.38 -46.37
CA ALA A 126 30.93 4.62 -47.06
C ALA A 126 29.89 5.44 -46.26
N PRO A 127 29.75 6.76 -46.53
CA PRO A 127 28.71 7.55 -45.91
C PRO A 127 27.31 7.01 -46.22
N CYS A 128 26.39 7.17 -45.26
CA CYS A 128 24.98 6.85 -45.49
C CYS A 128 24.39 7.65 -46.66
N ASP A 129 23.53 7.01 -47.46
CA ASP A 129 22.84 7.67 -48.56
C ASP A 129 21.76 8.63 -48.03
N ALA A 130 21.97 9.93 -48.31
CA ALA A 130 21.11 11.00 -47.83
C ALA A 130 19.66 10.92 -48.32
N LYS A 131 19.39 10.19 -49.41
CA LYS A 131 18.04 9.94 -49.94
C LYS A 131 17.14 9.24 -48.91
N TYR A 132 17.72 8.44 -48.02
CA TYR A 132 16.97 7.64 -47.05
C TYR A 132 16.95 8.24 -45.65
N PHE A 133 17.46 9.46 -45.46
CA PHE A 133 17.47 10.12 -44.16
C PHE A 133 16.06 10.45 -43.65
N GLY A 134 15.91 10.37 -42.32
CA GLY A 134 14.69 10.67 -41.58
C GLY A 134 13.94 9.42 -41.14
N PHE A 135 13.33 9.48 -39.95
CA PHE A 135 12.69 8.33 -39.31
C PHE A 135 11.68 7.63 -40.22
N TYR A 136 10.77 8.41 -40.82
CA TYR A 136 9.81 7.90 -41.80
C TYR A 136 10.45 7.11 -42.95
N ASN A 137 11.49 7.67 -43.57
CA ASN A 137 12.16 7.06 -44.71
C ASN A 137 12.90 5.78 -44.31
N GLN A 138 13.59 5.80 -43.17
CA GLN A 138 14.30 4.65 -42.63
C GLN A 138 13.34 3.48 -42.34
N VAL A 139 12.26 3.74 -41.62
CA VAL A 139 11.27 2.71 -41.26
C VAL A 139 10.60 2.13 -42.50
N TYR A 140 10.14 2.96 -43.44
CA TYR A 140 9.55 2.49 -44.69
C TYR A 140 10.53 1.67 -45.53
N SER A 141 11.74 2.19 -45.74
CA SER A 141 12.73 1.55 -46.60
C SER A 141 13.24 0.23 -46.03
N ALA A 142 13.45 0.14 -44.70
CA ALA A 142 13.81 -1.11 -44.06
C ALA A 142 12.71 -2.18 -44.20
N ALA A 143 11.44 -1.81 -43.96
CA ALA A 143 10.31 -2.72 -44.12
C ALA A 143 10.17 -3.19 -45.58
N SER A 144 10.27 -2.27 -46.54
CA SER A 144 10.26 -2.58 -47.97
C SER A 144 11.41 -3.51 -48.37
N GLN A 145 12.58 -3.32 -47.78
CA GLN A 145 13.75 -4.17 -48.03
C GLN A 145 13.56 -5.59 -47.48
N LEU A 146 12.98 -5.75 -46.29
CA LEU A 146 12.65 -7.07 -45.73
C LEU A 146 11.68 -7.82 -46.65
N LYS A 147 10.68 -7.13 -47.23
CA LYS A 147 9.81 -7.71 -48.26
C LYS A 147 10.55 -8.09 -49.52
N ARG A 148 11.47 -7.22 -49.98
CA ARG A 148 12.30 -7.49 -51.16
C ARG A 148 13.16 -8.73 -50.99
N TYR A 149 13.61 -9.05 -49.78
CA TYR A 149 14.36 -10.29 -49.55
C TYR A 149 13.53 -11.55 -49.78
N THR A 150 12.21 -11.48 -49.55
CA THR A 150 11.30 -12.62 -49.69
C THR A 150 10.52 -12.67 -50.98
N GLU A 151 10.72 -11.71 -51.89
CA GLU A 151 9.99 -11.63 -53.15
C GLU A 151 10.66 -12.51 -54.22
N PRO A 152 9.99 -13.52 -54.82
CA PRO A 152 10.55 -14.37 -55.87
C PRO A 152 11.24 -13.64 -57.03
N ALA A 153 10.74 -12.46 -57.44
CA ALA A 153 11.35 -11.66 -58.50
C ALA A 153 12.69 -10.99 -58.08
N SER A 154 13.04 -11.03 -56.81
CA SER A 154 14.22 -10.39 -56.25
C SER A 154 15.48 -11.23 -56.43
N SER A 155 16.62 -10.59 -56.70
CA SER A 155 17.93 -11.24 -56.75
C SER A 155 18.35 -11.87 -55.41
N PHE A 156 17.74 -11.46 -54.30
CA PHE A 156 18.05 -11.96 -52.96
C PHE A 156 17.33 -13.26 -52.60
N TYR A 157 16.22 -13.59 -53.27
CA TYR A 157 15.30 -14.67 -52.91
C TYR A 157 15.99 -16.04 -52.79
N ASN A 158 16.95 -16.31 -53.68
CA ASN A 158 17.67 -17.58 -53.71
C ASN A 158 18.98 -17.57 -52.89
N SER A 159 19.30 -16.50 -52.16
CA SER A 159 20.58 -16.38 -51.46
C SER A 159 20.73 -17.28 -50.23
N LYS A 160 19.61 -17.59 -49.55
CA LYS A 160 19.51 -18.46 -48.36
C LYS A 160 18.22 -19.30 -48.39
N PRO A 161 18.04 -20.21 -49.36
CA PRO A 161 16.74 -20.79 -49.67
C PRO A 161 16.07 -21.50 -48.49
N VAL A 162 14.75 -21.36 -48.39
CA VAL A 162 13.92 -22.05 -47.40
C VAL A 162 14.01 -23.58 -47.60
N GLY A 163 14.06 -24.32 -46.50
CA GLY A 163 14.22 -25.78 -46.46
C GLY A 163 15.67 -26.26 -46.56
N VAL A 164 16.61 -25.40 -46.98
CA VAL A 164 18.00 -25.76 -47.25
C VAL A 164 18.90 -25.46 -46.06
N ARG A 165 19.89 -26.33 -45.82
CA ARG A 165 21.00 -26.07 -44.88
C ARG A 165 22.00 -25.12 -45.53
N SER A 166 21.93 -23.85 -45.17
CA SER A 166 22.83 -22.82 -45.66
C SER A 166 24.05 -22.69 -44.72
N PRO A 167 25.28 -22.55 -45.25
CA PRO A 167 26.42 -22.19 -44.44
C PRO A 167 26.31 -20.70 -44.06
N ILE A 168 26.12 -20.43 -42.78
CA ILE A 168 26.04 -19.07 -42.23
C ILE A 168 27.33 -18.78 -41.45
N LEU A 169 27.92 -17.61 -41.66
CA LEU A 169 29.10 -17.18 -40.91
C LEU A 169 28.76 -16.99 -39.43
N LEU A 170 29.72 -17.30 -38.55
CA LEU A 170 29.59 -17.01 -37.12
C LEU A 170 29.93 -15.55 -36.80
N HIS A 171 30.78 -14.92 -37.61
CA HIS A 171 31.28 -13.56 -37.39
C HIS A 171 31.75 -12.93 -38.72
N PRO A 172 31.81 -11.58 -38.86
CA PRO A 172 32.46 -10.92 -39.98
C PRO A 172 33.91 -11.37 -40.22
N ASN A 173 34.62 -11.74 -39.15
CA ASN A 173 35.91 -12.40 -39.23
C ASN A 173 35.73 -13.85 -39.69
N ALA A 174 36.04 -14.12 -40.96
CA ALA A 174 35.90 -15.44 -41.56
C ALA A 174 36.68 -16.55 -40.82
N ARG A 175 37.71 -16.22 -40.03
CA ARG A 175 38.45 -17.20 -39.20
C ARG A 175 37.59 -17.83 -38.10
N CYS A 176 36.49 -17.18 -37.72
CA CYS A 176 35.54 -17.73 -36.76
C CYS A 176 34.71 -18.89 -37.31
N GLY A 177 34.73 -19.12 -38.63
CA GLY A 177 34.08 -20.26 -39.26
C GLY A 177 32.62 -20.04 -39.60
N THR A 178 31.96 -21.14 -39.99
CA THR A 178 30.56 -21.18 -40.42
C THR A 178 29.80 -22.28 -39.69
N LYS A 179 28.49 -22.11 -39.58
CA LYS A 179 27.54 -23.09 -39.04
C LYS A 179 26.48 -23.39 -40.09
N LEU A 180 26.17 -24.66 -40.29
CA LEU A 180 25.08 -25.06 -41.18
C LEU A 180 23.74 -24.83 -40.48
N VAL A 181 22.95 -23.90 -41.01
CA VAL A 181 21.62 -23.57 -40.49
C VAL A 181 20.57 -23.98 -41.51
N LYS A 182 19.61 -24.83 -41.11
CA LYS A 182 18.44 -25.14 -41.93
C LYS A 182 17.45 -23.99 -41.83
N ILE A 183 17.31 -23.20 -42.88
CA ILE A 183 16.37 -22.07 -42.93
C ILE A 183 14.96 -22.64 -43.06
N LYS A 184 14.08 -22.41 -42.09
CA LYS A 184 12.75 -23.06 -42.05
C LYS A 184 11.64 -22.24 -42.72
N ASN A 185 11.77 -20.93 -42.81
CA ASN A 185 10.72 -20.05 -43.31
C ASN A 185 11.28 -18.76 -43.95
N LEU A 186 10.40 -17.96 -44.58
CA LEU A 186 10.78 -16.75 -45.33
C LEU A 186 11.23 -15.61 -44.41
N ALA A 187 10.66 -15.50 -43.21
CA ALA A 187 11.04 -14.50 -42.22
C ALA A 187 12.50 -14.69 -41.77
N THR A 188 12.87 -15.93 -41.45
CA THR A 188 14.24 -16.29 -41.07
C THR A 188 15.20 -16.11 -42.23
N HIS A 189 14.77 -16.42 -43.46
CA HIS A 189 15.53 -16.11 -44.66
C HIS A 189 15.86 -14.61 -44.77
N ALA A 190 14.85 -13.74 -44.61
CA ALA A 190 15.03 -12.29 -44.67
C ALA A 190 15.99 -11.78 -43.59
N LEU A 191 15.88 -12.29 -42.35
CA LEU A 191 16.73 -11.91 -41.23
C LEU A 191 18.20 -12.33 -41.42
N TYR A 192 18.47 -13.48 -42.04
CA TYR A 192 19.83 -13.89 -42.39
C TYR A 192 20.42 -13.15 -43.59
N ILE A 193 19.60 -12.52 -44.43
CA ILE A 193 20.12 -11.59 -45.45
C ILE A 193 20.41 -10.23 -44.80
N TYR A 194 19.50 -9.76 -43.95
CA TYR A 194 19.62 -8.49 -43.26
C TYR A 194 20.83 -8.48 -42.29
N THR A 195 20.98 -9.52 -41.48
CA THR A 195 22.11 -9.74 -40.57
C THR A 195 22.75 -11.11 -40.84
N PRO A 196 23.83 -11.19 -41.65
CA PRO A 196 24.34 -12.45 -42.22
C PRO A 196 25.22 -13.29 -41.26
N TYR A 197 24.92 -13.24 -39.96
CA TYR A 197 25.66 -13.96 -38.94
C TYR A 197 24.72 -14.75 -38.02
N THR A 198 25.12 -15.96 -37.65
CA THR A 198 24.42 -16.77 -36.65
C THR A 198 25.24 -16.80 -35.36
N PRO A 199 24.62 -16.75 -34.16
CA PRO A 199 25.36 -16.80 -32.91
C PRO A 199 26.12 -18.14 -32.78
N ASN A 200 27.33 -18.06 -32.20
CA ASN A 200 28.09 -19.23 -31.77
C ASN A 200 27.63 -19.68 -30.37
N ASP A 201 28.20 -20.77 -29.85
CA ASP A 201 27.74 -21.36 -28.60
C ASP A 201 28.06 -20.45 -27.40
N ALA A 202 29.15 -19.67 -27.44
CA ALA A 202 29.48 -18.67 -26.42
C ALA A 202 28.43 -17.54 -26.36
N ALA A 203 27.98 -17.03 -27.51
CA ALA A 203 26.90 -16.04 -27.57
C ALA A 203 25.56 -16.61 -27.06
N LEU A 204 25.25 -17.87 -27.39
CA LEU A 204 24.01 -18.52 -26.93
C LEU A 204 24.03 -18.82 -25.43
N ALA A 205 25.19 -19.11 -24.85
CA ALA A 205 25.34 -19.29 -23.40
C ALA A 205 25.22 -17.98 -22.61
N ASN A 206 25.31 -16.83 -23.29
CA ASN A 206 25.29 -15.51 -22.66
C ASN A 206 24.47 -14.51 -23.48
N LEU A 207 23.17 -14.78 -23.63
CA LEU A 207 22.26 -13.99 -24.49
C LEU A 207 22.27 -12.49 -24.13
N THR A 208 22.30 -12.17 -22.84
CA THR A 208 22.25 -10.79 -22.33
C THR A 208 23.64 -10.17 -22.10
N GLY A 209 24.73 -10.86 -22.45
CA GLY A 209 26.08 -10.46 -22.09
C GLY A 209 27.08 -10.55 -23.23
N ILE A 210 28.37 -10.52 -22.88
CA ILE A 210 29.46 -10.58 -23.84
C ILE A 210 29.99 -12.02 -23.87
N GLY A 211 29.85 -12.67 -25.02
CA GLY A 211 30.53 -13.91 -25.39
C GLY A 211 31.99 -13.69 -25.80
N ASP A 212 32.52 -14.56 -26.64
CA ASP A 212 33.91 -14.51 -27.10
C ASP A 212 34.11 -13.61 -28.33
N SER A 213 35.35 -13.56 -28.84
CA SER A 213 35.74 -12.75 -30.01
C SER A 213 35.12 -13.20 -31.35
N CYS A 214 34.41 -14.33 -31.36
CA CYS A 214 33.71 -14.86 -32.53
C CYS A 214 32.18 -14.81 -32.37
N SER A 215 31.70 -14.16 -31.31
CA SER A 215 30.29 -14.03 -31.00
C SER A 215 29.65 -12.92 -31.84
N SER A 216 28.53 -13.24 -32.50
CA SER A 216 27.70 -12.29 -33.24
C SER A 216 26.27 -12.31 -32.71
N TYR A 217 25.70 -11.11 -32.53
CA TYR A 217 24.45 -10.95 -31.77
C TYR A 217 23.27 -10.50 -32.60
N GLY A 218 23.43 -10.16 -33.89
CA GLY A 218 22.36 -9.54 -34.67
C GLY A 218 21.05 -10.36 -34.69
N ASN A 219 21.13 -11.66 -34.99
CA ASN A 219 19.95 -12.51 -35.02
C ASN A 219 19.52 -13.01 -33.62
N SER A 220 20.45 -13.22 -32.69
CA SER A 220 20.09 -13.58 -31.30
C SER A 220 19.39 -12.42 -30.60
N ASN A 221 19.88 -11.19 -30.73
CA ASN A 221 19.23 -9.99 -30.17
C ASN A 221 17.85 -9.76 -30.78
N PHE A 222 17.68 -10.08 -32.08
CA PHE A 222 16.35 -10.00 -32.68
C PHE A 222 15.39 -10.98 -32.00
N TRP A 223 15.79 -12.25 -31.92
CA TRP A 223 14.99 -13.29 -31.27
C TRP A 223 14.68 -12.91 -29.82
N GLU A 224 15.69 -12.49 -29.08
CA GLU A 224 15.61 -12.12 -27.68
C GLU A 224 14.66 -10.94 -27.44
N TYR A 225 14.83 -9.81 -28.16
CA TYR A 225 13.92 -8.69 -28.02
C TYR A 225 12.50 -9.03 -28.45
N TYR A 226 12.34 -9.84 -29.51
CA TYR A 226 11.01 -10.25 -29.97
C TYR A 226 10.31 -11.10 -28.90
N SER A 227 10.97 -12.15 -28.39
CA SER A 227 10.45 -13.02 -27.33
C SER A 227 10.17 -12.24 -26.05
N TYR A 228 11.07 -11.36 -25.62
CA TYR A 228 10.86 -10.59 -24.40
C TYR A 228 9.75 -9.54 -24.50
N TRP A 229 9.51 -8.97 -25.67
CA TRP A 229 8.54 -7.88 -25.81
C TRP A 229 7.15 -8.33 -26.23
N PHE A 230 7.05 -9.48 -26.88
CA PHE A 230 5.84 -9.91 -27.56
C PHE A 230 5.40 -11.33 -27.21
N ASP A 231 5.98 -11.94 -26.16
CA ASP A 231 5.73 -13.33 -25.76
C ASP A 231 5.62 -13.51 -24.23
N ALA A 232 5.10 -12.50 -23.52
CA ALA A 232 5.09 -12.47 -22.04
C ALA A 232 4.44 -13.70 -21.39
N HIS A 233 3.32 -14.18 -21.94
CA HIS A 233 2.66 -15.40 -21.48
C HIS A 233 3.57 -16.61 -21.65
N ALA A 234 4.19 -16.80 -22.82
CA ALA A 234 5.07 -17.93 -23.04
C ALA A 234 6.34 -17.86 -22.16
N ASN A 235 6.89 -16.66 -21.95
CA ASN A 235 8.02 -16.48 -21.03
C ASN A 235 7.65 -16.83 -19.60
N LEU A 236 6.48 -16.39 -19.11
CA LEU A 236 5.99 -16.77 -17.79
C LEU A 236 5.82 -18.29 -17.68
N SER A 237 5.14 -18.92 -18.64
CA SER A 237 4.95 -20.38 -18.64
C SER A 237 6.29 -21.13 -18.64
N SER A 238 7.22 -20.72 -19.50
CA SER A 238 8.56 -21.35 -19.58
C SER A 238 9.34 -21.19 -18.28
N GLU A 239 9.34 -20.00 -17.67
CA GLU A 239 10.09 -19.78 -16.43
C GLU A 239 9.46 -20.49 -15.22
N ILE A 240 8.14 -20.71 -15.24
CA ILE A 240 7.44 -21.57 -14.27
C ILE A 240 7.90 -23.01 -14.46
N ASP A 241 7.90 -23.51 -15.70
CA ASP A 241 8.35 -24.88 -16.01
C ASP A 241 9.82 -25.09 -15.59
N ASP A 242 10.68 -24.09 -15.79
CA ASP A 242 12.09 -24.12 -15.39
C ASP A 242 12.31 -24.22 -13.86
N GLN A 243 11.31 -23.89 -13.04
CA GLN A 243 11.39 -24.13 -11.58
C GLN A 243 11.34 -25.63 -11.24
N GLY A 244 10.78 -26.43 -12.14
CA GLY A 244 10.60 -27.87 -11.97
C GLY A 244 9.48 -28.26 -11.01
N ASP A 245 9.01 -29.50 -11.17
CA ASP A 245 7.83 -30.05 -10.47
C ASP A 245 7.92 -29.97 -8.94
N ALA A 246 9.13 -30.05 -8.37
CA ALA A 246 9.33 -29.97 -6.92
C ALA A 246 8.85 -28.64 -6.32
N ILE A 247 8.85 -27.57 -7.12
CA ILE A 247 8.41 -26.24 -6.70
C ILE A 247 6.95 -25.99 -7.11
N THR A 248 6.57 -26.42 -8.31
CA THR A 248 5.29 -26.04 -8.94
C THR A 248 4.14 -27.01 -8.71
N SER A 249 4.42 -28.27 -8.34
CA SER A 249 3.37 -29.30 -8.15
C SER A 249 2.29 -28.91 -7.14
N ASP A 250 2.65 -28.15 -6.10
CA ASP A 250 1.72 -27.71 -5.06
C ASP A 250 0.96 -26.41 -5.40
N TRP A 251 1.28 -25.74 -6.54
CA TRP A 251 0.66 -24.47 -6.91
C TRP A 251 -0.83 -24.63 -7.26
N GLY A 252 -1.22 -25.81 -7.74
CA GLY A 252 -2.58 -26.12 -8.18
C GLY A 252 -2.91 -25.56 -9.55
N THR A 253 -4.20 -25.36 -9.82
CA THR A 253 -4.70 -24.93 -11.13
C THR A 253 -4.52 -23.43 -11.36
N LEU A 254 -4.32 -23.05 -12.62
CA LEU A 254 -4.32 -21.65 -13.06
C LEU A 254 -5.73 -21.08 -12.99
N ILE A 255 -5.90 -19.98 -12.26
CA ILE A 255 -7.16 -19.28 -12.02
C ILE A 255 -7.29 -18.09 -12.97
N ASP A 256 -6.28 -17.22 -13.03
CA ASP A 256 -6.28 -16.01 -13.84
C ASP A 256 -4.87 -15.60 -14.25
N ASP A 257 -4.64 -15.40 -15.54
CA ASP A 257 -3.43 -14.81 -16.12
C ASP A 257 -3.77 -13.70 -17.13
N SER A 258 -4.97 -13.13 -17.05
CA SER A 258 -5.47 -12.16 -18.03
C SER A 258 -4.59 -10.92 -18.20
N SER A 259 -3.74 -10.62 -17.21
CA SER A 259 -2.73 -9.57 -17.29
C SER A 259 -1.56 -9.89 -18.24
N CYS A 260 -1.34 -11.17 -18.57
CA CYS A 260 -0.27 -11.68 -19.44
C CYS A 260 -0.63 -11.58 -20.92
N THR A 261 -0.90 -10.35 -21.37
CA THR A 261 -1.05 -10.05 -22.80
C THR A 261 0.29 -10.19 -23.52
N GLU A 262 0.27 -10.40 -24.85
CA GLU A 262 1.50 -10.53 -25.65
C GLU A 262 2.49 -9.37 -25.43
N THR A 263 2.01 -8.14 -25.22
CA THR A 263 2.84 -6.95 -25.05
C THR A 263 3.15 -6.58 -23.59
N ALA A 264 2.76 -7.43 -22.64
CA ALA A 264 2.91 -7.16 -21.21
C ALA A 264 4.37 -7.30 -20.75
N ASN A 265 5.07 -6.18 -20.49
CA ASN A 265 6.39 -6.24 -19.82
C ASN A 265 6.35 -6.72 -18.35
N THR A 266 5.14 -6.78 -17.79
CA THR A 266 4.85 -7.24 -16.43
C THR A 266 3.50 -7.91 -16.46
N CYS A 267 3.39 -9.11 -15.91
CA CYS A 267 2.11 -9.75 -15.70
C CYS A 267 2.13 -10.61 -14.45
N SER A 268 0.97 -11.08 -14.05
CA SER A 268 0.76 -12.00 -12.96
C SER A 268 -0.19 -13.12 -13.36
N ALA A 269 0.08 -14.30 -12.83
CA ALA A 269 -0.78 -15.47 -12.89
C ALA A 269 -1.11 -15.93 -11.47
N ASP A 270 -2.41 -16.05 -11.21
CA ASP A 270 -2.95 -16.55 -9.96
C ASP A 270 -3.25 -18.04 -10.09
N PHE A 271 -2.74 -18.84 -9.16
CA PHE A 271 -3.01 -20.26 -9.03
C PHE A 271 -3.74 -20.53 -7.70
N ASP A 272 -4.25 -21.76 -7.49
CA ASP A 272 -4.94 -22.14 -6.24
C ASP A 272 -4.11 -21.82 -4.98
N ASN A 273 -2.83 -22.19 -4.97
CA ASN A 273 -1.94 -22.04 -3.82
C ASN A 273 -0.70 -21.18 -4.13
N ALA A 274 -0.67 -20.49 -5.27
CA ALA A 274 0.46 -19.65 -5.65
C ALA A 274 0.03 -18.38 -6.37
N VAL A 275 0.90 -17.38 -6.36
CA VAL A 275 0.83 -16.23 -7.25
C VAL A 275 2.20 -16.07 -7.87
N ALA A 276 2.26 -16.06 -9.20
CA ALA A 276 3.44 -15.79 -9.98
C ALA A 276 3.35 -14.39 -10.59
N THR A 277 4.44 -13.65 -10.57
CA THR A 277 4.61 -12.39 -11.29
C THR A 277 5.81 -12.52 -12.20
N TRP A 278 5.67 -12.12 -13.45
CA TRP A 278 6.76 -12.04 -14.40
C TRP A 278 7.01 -10.60 -14.79
N ASN A 279 8.29 -10.23 -14.88
CA ASN A 279 8.74 -8.93 -15.37
C ASN A 279 9.90 -9.14 -16.33
N ILE A 280 9.89 -8.42 -17.45
CA ILE A 280 10.92 -8.54 -18.49
C ILE A 280 12.37 -8.33 -18.00
N ILE A 281 12.59 -7.55 -16.94
CA ILE A 281 13.92 -7.28 -16.36
C ILE A 281 14.21 -8.25 -15.21
N ALA A 282 13.22 -8.52 -14.37
CA ALA A 282 13.41 -9.26 -13.12
C ALA A 282 13.10 -10.76 -13.21
N GLY A 283 12.57 -11.22 -14.35
CA GLY A 283 12.07 -12.58 -14.54
C GLY A 283 10.88 -12.91 -13.66
N LEU A 284 10.66 -14.21 -13.48
CA LEU A 284 9.67 -14.82 -12.62
C LEU A 284 10.02 -14.58 -11.14
N LYS A 285 8.99 -14.17 -10.40
CA LYS A 285 8.93 -14.24 -8.94
C LYS A 285 7.62 -14.87 -8.55
N TYR A 286 7.59 -15.56 -7.43
CA TYR A 286 6.39 -16.21 -6.98
C TYR A 286 6.31 -16.26 -5.47
N VAL A 287 5.10 -16.51 -4.98
CA VAL A 287 4.80 -16.80 -3.59
C VAL A 287 3.83 -17.97 -3.55
N THR A 288 3.97 -18.85 -2.55
CA THR A 288 3.19 -20.09 -2.44
C THR A 288 2.53 -20.24 -1.06
N GLY A 289 1.64 -21.23 -0.95
CA GLY A 289 1.06 -21.69 0.31
C GLY A 289 0.22 -20.63 1.04
N PRO A 290 0.18 -20.66 2.38
CA PRO A 290 -0.63 -19.73 3.17
C PRO A 290 -0.33 -18.25 2.90
N ILE A 291 0.94 -17.92 2.59
CA ILE A 291 1.34 -16.55 2.24
C ILE A 291 0.68 -16.12 0.92
N ALA A 292 0.62 -16.99 -0.08
CA ALA A 292 -0.07 -16.70 -1.34
C ALA A 292 -1.57 -16.50 -1.13
N THR A 293 -2.20 -17.34 -0.30
CA THR A 293 -3.62 -17.18 0.07
C THR A 293 -3.88 -15.81 0.71
N LYS A 294 -3.04 -15.42 1.66
CA LYS A 294 -3.13 -14.09 2.29
C LYS A 294 -2.92 -12.97 1.29
N TYR A 295 -1.92 -13.08 0.43
CA TYR A 295 -1.62 -12.09 -0.60
C TYR A 295 -2.80 -11.88 -1.56
N LYS A 296 -3.43 -12.97 -2.04
CA LYS A 296 -4.64 -12.90 -2.86
C LYS A 296 -5.80 -12.22 -2.13
N SER A 297 -6.04 -12.58 -0.87
CA SER A 297 -7.10 -11.95 -0.05
C SER A 297 -6.89 -10.45 0.16
N ALA A 298 -5.64 -9.99 0.08
CA ALA A 298 -5.27 -8.58 0.20
C ALA A 298 -5.25 -7.82 -1.14
N GLY A 299 -5.75 -8.43 -2.23
CA GLY A 299 -5.83 -7.82 -3.56
C GLY A 299 -4.64 -8.12 -4.49
N GLY A 300 -3.73 -9.02 -4.10
CA GLY A 300 -2.60 -9.43 -4.92
C GLY A 300 -1.72 -8.26 -5.36
N VAL A 301 -1.31 -8.26 -6.64
CA VAL A 301 -0.44 -7.22 -7.23
C VAL A 301 -1.09 -5.83 -7.21
N SER A 302 -2.42 -5.76 -7.28
CA SER A 302 -3.18 -4.51 -7.24
C SER A 302 -3.51 -4.05 -5.81
N GLY A 303 -3.21 -4.89 -4.82
CA GLY A 303 -3.47 -4.64 -3.41
C GLY A 303 -2.41 -3.79 -2.72
N GLN A 304 -2.62 -3.56 -1.42
CA GLN A 304 -1.76 -2.68 -0.61
C GLN A 304 -0.27 -3.08 -0.59
N LEU A 305 0.03 -4.37 -0.73
CA LEU A 305 1.40 -4.90 -0.72
C LEU A 305 2.18 -4.64 -2.02
N GLY A 306 1.50 -4.47 -3.15
CA GLY A 306 2.12 -4.37 -4.47
C GLY A 306 2.83 -5.66 -4.90
N THR A 307 3.80 -5.55 -5.83
CA THR A 307 4.49 -6.69 -6.46
C THR A 307 5.38 -7.50 -5.51
N ILE A 308 5.58 -8.78 -5.82
CA ILE A 308 6.53 -9.67 -5.14
C ILE A 308 7.97 -9.15 -5.33
N SER A 309 8.72 -9.00 -4.23
CA SER A 309 10.05 -8.39 -4.29
C SER A 309 11.21 -9.39 -4.15
N ARG A 310 11.16 -10.26 -3.14
CA ARG A 310 12.20 -11.28 -2.87
C ARG A 310 11.54 -12.67 -2.83
N PRO A 311 12.29 -13.78 -2.70
CA PRO A 311 11.70 -15.07 -2.32
C PRO A 311 11.24 -15.09 -0.86
N THR A 312 10.47 -16.11 -0.49
CA THR A 312 10.13 -16.41 0.90
C THR A 312 11.39 -16.86 1.64
N GLU A 313 11.55 -16.39 2.88
CA GLU A 313 12.67 -16.77 3.74
C GLU A 313 12.17 -17.30 5.10
N THR A 314 12.88 -18.28 5.64
CA THR A 314 12.66 -18.77 7.00
C THR A 314 13.16 -17.73 7.99
N ILE A 315 12.40 -17.50 9.07
CA ILE A 315 12.73 -16.56 10.13
C ILE A 315 12.86 -17.31 11.44
N ASN A 316 14.01 -17.14 12.10
CA ASN A 316 14.23 -17.61 13.46
C ASN A 316 13.54 -16.66 14.44
N GLY A 317 12.50 -17.13 15.13
CA GLY A 317 11.76 -16.35 16.12
C GLY A 317 12.24 -16.55 17.56
N GLY A 318 13.39 -17.19 17.76
CA GLY A 318 13.96 -17.44 19.09
C GLY A 318 13.02 -18.25 19.97
N SER A 319 12.74 -17.75 21.18
CA SER A 319 11.78 -18.38 22.09
C SER A 319 10.33 -18.37 21.58
N ASN A 320 10.02 -17.52 20.59
CA ASN A 320 8.69 -17.39 20.03
C ASN A 320 8.44 -18.37 18.86
N GLY A 321 9.38 -19.27 18.59
CA GLY A 321 9.29 -20.29 17.54
C GLY A 321 9.61 -19.76 16.14
N ASP A 322 10.00 -20.66 15.24
CA ASP A 322 10.40 -20.31 13.88
C ASP A 322 9.21 -20.23 12.93
N GLY A 323 9.32 -19.34 11.94
CA GLY A 323 8.29 -19.15 10.91
C GLY A 323 8.92 -18.73 9.59
N SER A 324 8.17 -18.00 8.77
CA SER A 324 8.68 -17.50 7.50
C SER A 324 8.11 -16.13 7.16
N ARG A 325 8.73 -15.43 6.22
CA ARG A 325 8.16 -14.20 5.66
C ARG A 325 8.47 -14.06 4.18
N GLN A 326 7.63 -13.28 3.51
CA GLN A 326 7.76 -12.94 2.12
C GLN A 326 7.78 -11.41 1.97
N LYS A 327 8.83 -10.86 1.33
CA LYS A 327 8.91 -9.42 1.00
C LYS A 327 8.08 -9.10 -0.24
N PHE A 328 7.29 -8.03 -0.14
CA PHE A 328 6.60 -7.35 -1.24
C PHE A 328 7.08 -5.88 -1.31
N LEU A 329 6.65 -5.15 -2.35
CA LEU A 329 7.03 -3.74 -2.54
C LEU A 329 6.77 -2.88 -1.30
N ASN A 330 5.55 -2.97 -0.75
CA ASN A 330 5.09 -2.07 0.32
C ASN A 330 5.05 -2.73 1.72
N GLY A 331 5.56 -3.94 1.86
CA GLY A 331 5.52 -4.63 3.15
C GLY A 331 6.01 -6.06 3.09
N PHE A 332 5.55 -6.84 4.06
CA PHE A 332 5.81 -8.26 4.22
C PHE A 332 4.52 -8.98 4.55
N ILE A 333 4.45 -10.26 4.22
CA ILE A 333 3.55 -11.19 4.89
C ILE A 333 4.42 -12.12 5.73
N TYR A 334 4.11 -12.22 7.01
CA TYR A 334 4.71 -13.17 7.94
C TYR A 334 3.79 -14.38 8.08
N ARG A 335 4.37 -15.57 8.20
CA ARG A 335 3.72 -16.80 8.64
C ARG A 335 4.36 -17.21 9.96
N ASP A 336 3.56 -17.29 11.01
CA ASP A 336 4.02 -17.67 12.35
C ASP A 336 4.17 -19.22 12.49
N PRO A 337 4.64 -19.73 13.64
CA PRO A 337 4.81 -21.17 13.86
C PRO A 337 3.50 -21.97 13.93
N THR A 338 2.35 -21.29 14.00
CA THR A 338 1.00 -21.88 13.99
C THR A 338 0.35 -21.84 12.61
N ASP A 339 1.09 -21.38 11.60
CA ASP A 339 0.68 -21.17 10.21
C ASP A 339 -0.27 -19.98 10.00
N ALA A 340 -0.47 -19.13 11.01
CA ALA A 340 -1.23 -17.90 10.85
C ALA A 340 -0.43 -16.88 10.02
N THR A 341 -1.12 -16.10 9.18
CA THR A 341 -0.48 -15.16 8.25
C THR A 341 -0.97 -13.73 8.42
N PHE A 342 -0.01 -12.81 8.51
CA PHE A 342 -0.27 -11.41 8.83
C PHE A 342 0.58 -10.45 7.99
N ILE A 343 -0.04 -9.37 7.56
CA ILE A 343 0.59 -8.30 6.77
C ILE A 343 1.28 -7.32 7.70
N VAL A 344 2.57 -7.06 7.48
CA VAL A 344 3.32 -5.98 8.12
C VAL A 344 3.73 -4.99 7.03
N LEU A 345 3.10 -3.82 7.00
CA LEU A 345 3.42 -2.75 6.04
C LEU A 345 4.75 -2.07 6.39
N ASN A 346 5.40 -1.44 5.41
CA ASN A 346 6.72 -0.82 5.60
C ASN A 346 6.75 0.18 6.78
N ASP A 347 5.67 0.95 6.98
CA ASP A 347 5.54 1.96 8.05
C ASP A 347 5.58 1.37 9.47
N VAL A 348 5.17 0.11 9.62
CA VAL A 348 5.27 -0.64 10.90
C VAL A 348 6.54 -1.47 10.93
N PHE A 349 6.95 -2.02 9.78
CA PHE A 349 8.09 -2.92 9.66
C PHE A 349 9.41 -2.31 10.13
N LEU A 350 9.65 -1.01 9.85
CA LEU A 350 10.90 -0.34 10.23
C LEU A 350 11.17 -0.52 11.73
N TYR A 351 10.20 -0.10 12.56
CA TYR A 351 10.28 -0.25 14.00
C TYR A 351 10.33 -1.73 14.43
N TYR A 352 9.42 -2.55 13.91
CA TYR A 352 9.36 -3.97 14.26
C TYR A 352 10.71 -4.68 14.03
N SER A 353 11.40 -4.35 12.94
CA SER A 353 12.71 -4.90 12.61
C SER A 353 13.83 -4.42 13.54
N GLU A 354 13.82 -3.14 13.94
CA GLU A 354 14.80 -2.55 14.87
C GLU A 354 14.68 -3.10 16.29
N THR A 355 13.47 -3.51 16.70
CA THR A 355 13.21 -4.15 17.99
C THR A 355 13.41 -5.67 17.99
N GLY A 356 14.08 -6.22 16.97
CA GLY A 356 14.41 -7.65 16.89
C GLY A 356 13.39 -8.51 16.14
N GLY A 357 12.32 -7.93 15.59
CA GLY A 357 11.31 -8.67 14.83
C GLY A 357 10.65 -9.79 15.65
N PRO A 358 10.34 -10.95 15.05
CA PRO A 358 9.67 -12.05 15.74
C PRO A 358 10.42 -12.63 16.95
N SER A 359 11.75 -12.46 17.03
CA SER A 359 12.54 -12.92 18.18
C SER A 359 12.66 -11.88 19.29
N GLY A 360 12.21 -10.64 19.04
CA GLY A 360 12.14 -9.57 20.01
C GLY A 360 10.95 -9.70 20.96
N SER A 361 10.81 -8.71 21.84
CA SER A 361 9.75 -8.68 22.87
C SER A 361 8.34 -8.54 22.30
N LEU A 362 8.21 -7.99 21.09
CA LEU A 362 6.92 -7.91 20.38
C LEU A 362 6.39 -9.28 19.97
N GLY A 363 7.28 -10.24 19.67
CA GLY A 363 6.89 -11.54 19.11
C GLY A 363 6.22 -11.42 17.73
N TRP A 364 5.48 -12.45 17.35
CA TRP A 364 4.81 -12.52 16.04
C TRP A 364 3.63 -11.53 15.94
N PRO A 365 3.36 -10.96 14.75
CA PRO A 365 2.13 -10.21 14.51
C PRO A 365 0.90 -11.09 14.74
N THR A 366 -0.19 -10.49 15.22
CA THR A 366 -1.47 -11.17 15.50
C THR A 366 -2.65 -10.55 14.73
N SER A 367 -2.41 -9.46 14.01
CA SER A 367 -3.35 -8.85 13.07
C SER A 367 -2.62 -8.31 11.84
N ASP A 368 -3.36 -7.95 10.79
CA ASP A 368 -2.79 -7.18 9.68
C ASP A 368 -2.58 -5.72 10.09
N ALA A 369 -1.50 -5.10 9.61
CA ALA A 369 -1.33 -3.67 9.72
C ALA A 369 -2.51 -2.93 9.05
N SER A 370 -3.06 -1.95 9.76
CA SER A 370 -4.10 -1.03 9.27
C SER A 370 -3.54 0.38 9.19
N CYS A 371 -3.76 1.09 8.07
CA CYS A 371 -3.29 2.45 7.91
C CYS A 371 -4.41 3.39 7.45
N THR A 372 -4.51 4.58 8.07
CA THR A 372 -5.43 5.67 7.72
C THR A 372 -4.65 6.98 7.71
N ASP A 373 -4.71 7.74 6.61
CA ASP A 373 -4.05 9.05 6.44
C ASP A 373 -2.54 9.06 6.76
N GLY A 374 -1.84 7.96 6.48
CA GLY A 374 -0.39 7.81 6.75
C GLY A 374 -0.05 7.46 8.19
N ASN A 375 -1.03 7.20 9.04
CA ASN A 375 -0.86 6.60 10.37
C ASN A 375 -1.20 5.12 10.30
N CYS A 376 -0.39 4.27 10.89
CA CYS A 376 -0.53 2.83 10.84
C CYS A 376 -0.56 2.21 12.23
N GLY A 377 -1.28 1.11 12.40
CA GLY A 377 -1.36 0.36 13.65
C GLY A 377 -1.38 -1.14 13.42
N GLN A 378 -0.80 -1.92 14.33
CA GLN A 378 -0.77 -3.38 14.24
C GLN A 378 -0.61 -4.07 15.60
N ASP A 379 -1.32 -5.18 15.76
CA ASP A 379 -1.22 -6.06 16.92
C ASP A 379 -0.09 -7.08 16.77
N PHE A 380 0.62 -7.31 17.87
CA PHE A 380 1.62 -8.35 18.05
C PHE A 380 1.33 -9.11 19.34
N ALA A 381 1.88 -10.32 19.46
CA ALA A 381 1.70 -11.17 20.64
C ALA A 381 2.13 -10.47 21.94
N GLY A 382 3.15 -9.61 21.86
CA GLY A 382 3.71 -8.86 22.98
C GLY A 382 3.35 -7.38 23.03
N GLY A 383 2.40 -6.89 22.22
CA GLY A 383 1.98 -5.48 22.30
C GLY A 383 1.32 -4.91 21.03
N TYR A 384 1.12 -3.60 21.00
CA TYR A 384 0.55 -2.87 19.87
C TYR A 384 1.52 -1.79 19.35
N VAL A 385 1.77 -1.75 18.05
CA VAL A 385 2.61 -0.70 17.43
C VAL A 385 1.73 0.28 16.70
N MET A 386 1.97 1.58 16.92
CA MET A 386 1.44 2.66 16.08
C MET A 386 2.57 3.45 15.44
N SER A 387 2.42 3.82 14.18
CA SER A 387 3.36 4.62 13.43
C SER A 387 2.65 5.79 12.77
N SER A 388 3.33 6.91 12.66
CA SER A 388 2.89 8.14 11.98
C SER A 388 4.05 8.67 11.15
N GLN A 389 3.79 9.66 10.30
CA GLN A 389 4.85 10.29 9.48
C GLN A 389 6.00 10.89 10.31
N ASN A 390 5.74 11.26 11.57
CA ASN A 390 6.70 11.97 12.41
C ASN A 390 7.34 11.11 13.50
N ASN A 391 6.65 10.07 13.96
CA ASN A 391 7.06 9.26 15.11
C ASN A 391 6.51 7.83 14.98
N THR A 392 7.24 6.87 15.55
CA THR A 392 6.73 5.53 15.83
C THR A 392 6.63 5.33 17.33
N PHE A 393 5.50 4.78 17.78
CA PHE A 393 5.17 4.55 19.16
C PHE A 393 4.85 3.09 19.38
N LEU A 394 5.56 2.49 20.34
CA LEU A 394 5.18 1.20 20.88
C LEU A 394 4.26 1.41 22.07
N VAL A 395 3.01 0.93 21.95
CA VAL A 395 2.10 0.82 23.08
C VAL A 395 2.25 -0.59 23.62
N LEU A 396 3.13 -0.66 24.61
CA LEU A 396 3.87 -1.86 24.99
C LEU A 396 3.01 -3.02 25.45
N ASP A 397 1.93 -2.77 26.20
CA ASP A 397 1.27 -3.82 26.98
C ASP A 397 0.19 -3.21 27.88
N GLY A 398 -0.51 -4.07 28.61
CA GLY A 398 -1.44 -3.67 29.66
C GLY A 398 -2.70 -3.03 29.11
N ALA A 399 -3.41 -2.31 29.98
CA ALA A 399 -4.76 -1.86 29.70
C ALA A 399 -4.82 -0.78 28.60
N ILE A 400 -3.74 -0.03 28.39
CA ILE A 400 -3.66 0.95 27.29
C ILE A 400 -3.64 0.21 25.95
N GLY A 401 -2.78 -0.81 25.83
CA GLY A 401 -2.72 -1.67 24.65
C GLY A 401 -4.08 -2.32 24.41
N GLU A 402 -4.59 -3.08 25.38
CA GLU A 402 -5.87 -3.80 25.28
C GLU A 402 -7.04 -2.88 24.85
N TYR A 403 -7.12 -1.67 25.41
CA TYR A 403 -8.15 -0.71 25.01
C TYR A 403 -8.02 -0.30 23.55
N LEU A 404 -6.80 0.05 23.09
CA LEU A 404 -6.59 0.44 21.70
C LEU A 404 -6.94 -0.69 20.74
N GLN A 405 -6.53 -1.93 21.06
CA GLN A 405 -6.88 -3.11 20.26
C GLN A 405 -8.40 -3.29 20.15
N ALA A 406 -9.12 -3.09 21.26
CA ALA A 406 -10.58 -3.23 21.30
C ALA A 406 -11.35 -2.06 20.67
N ASN A 407 -10.74 -0.86 20.57
CA ASN A 407 -11.44 0.39 20.22
C ASN A 407 -10.86 1.08 18.98
N GLY A 408 -10.45 0.30 17.97
CA GLY A 408 -10.11 0.81 16.64
C GLY A 408 -8.68 1.35 16.50
N GLY A 409 -7.82 1.15 17.49
CA GLY A 409 -6.39 1.40 17.42
C GLY A 409 -6.05 2.84 17.07
N ILE A 410 -5.45 3.05 15.89
CA ILE A 410 -5.18 4.38 15.32
C ILE A 410 -6.41 5.28 15.19
N ASN A 411 -7.62 4.71 15.16
CA ASN A 411 -8.88 5.44 15.09
C ASN A 411 -9.57 5.58 16.45
N SER A 412 -8.88 5.25 17.55
CA SER A 412 -9.47 5.35 18.88
C SER A 412 -9.81 6.81 19.25
N PRO A 413 -10.78 7.03 20.15
CA PRO A 413 -11.10 8.38 20.64
C PRO A 413 -9.94 9.08 21.36
N TRP A 414 -8.90 8.34 21.76
CA TRP A 414 -7.72 8.90 22.42
C TRP A 414 -6.80 9.61 21.43
N GLY A 415 -6.86 9.28 20.14
CA GLY A 415 -5.92 9.74 19.11
C GLY A 415 -4.59 8.99 19.15
N LEU A 416 -3.56 9.56 18.53
CA LEU A 416 -2.22 8.98 18.55
C LEU A 416 -1.49 9.28 19.88
N PRO A 417 -0.62 8.37 20.35
CA PRO A 417 0.27 8.67 21.47
C PRO A 417 1.29 9.74 21.06
N LEU A 418 1.72 10.53 22.04
CA LEU A 418 2.71 11.60 21.89
C LEU A 418 3.99 11.32 22.68
N SER A 419 3.97 10.32 23.56
CA SER A 419 5.10 9.92 24.40
C SER A 419 5.10 8.40 24.65
N ALA A 420 6.20 7.88 25.18
CA ALA A 420 6.17 6.58 25.85
C ALA A 420 5.37 6.67 27.16
N ALA A 421 4.86 5.53 27.63
CA ALA A 421 4.23 5.43 28.95
C ALA A 421 5.29 5.57 30.06
N GLU A 422 4.96 6.29 31.13
CA GLU A 422 5.84 6.50 32.29
C GLU A 422 5.15 6.11 33.59
N THR A 423 5.92 5.56 34.54
CA THR A 423 5.41 5.18 35.86
C THR A 423 5.30 6.40 36.76
N ARG A 424 4.14 6.59 37.40
CA ARG A 424 3.89 7.69 38.36
C ARG A 424 3.21 7.19 39.64
N THR A 425 3.53 7.86 40.75
CA THR A 425 2.95 7.60 42.07
C THR A 425 2.20 8.84 42.56
N PHE A 426 0.92 8.71 42.90
CA PHE A 426 0.08 9.80 43.39
C PHE A 426 -0.25 9.63 44.86
N GLY A 427 0.67 10.05 45.73
CA GLY A 427 0.46 10.05 47.19
C GLY A 427 -0.06 8.71 47.73
N SER A 428 -1.16 8.75 48.49
CA SER A 428 -1.81 7.57 49.06
C SER A 428 -2.60 6.74 48.05
N PHE A 429 -2.77 7.21 46.81
CA PHE A 429 -3.48 6.49 45.75
C PHE A 429 -2.59 5.46 45.03
N GLY A 430 -1.31 5.38 45.38
CA GLY A 430 -0.39 4.35 44.88
C GLY A 430 0.20 4.68 43.50
N THR A 431 0.77 3.64 42.87
CA THR A 431 1.56 3.73 41.63
C THR A 431 0.77 3.17 40.44
N GLY A 432 0.96 3.76 39.27
CA GLY A 432 0.42 3.33 37.98
C GLY A 432 1.24 3.91 36.83
N ARG A 433 0.71 3.84 35.60
CA ARG A 433 1.36 4.41 34.39
C ARG A 433 0.52 5.55 33.82
N ILE A 434 1.18 6.50 33.17
CA ILE A 434 0.51 7.53 32.37
C ILE A 434 1.17 7.65 31.01
N GLN A 435 0.40 8.04 30.00
CA GLN A 435 0.91 8.26 28.65
C GLN A 435 0.16 9.41 27.97
N GLN A 436 0.88 10.27 27.26
CA GLN A 436 0.29 11.38 26.53
C GLN A 436 -0.26 10.91 25.18
N PHE A 437 -1.45 11.38 24.83
CA PHE A 437 -2.13 11.18 23.56
C PHE A 437 -2.65 12.52 23.02
N GLU A 438 -3.00 12.56 21.73
CA GLU A 438 -3.49 13.78 21.06
C GLU A 438 -4.70 14.43 21.73
N ASN A 439 -5.59 13.63 22.34
CA ASN A 439 -6.81 14.13 22.97
C ASN A 439 -6.74 14.20 24.51
N GLY A 440 -5.57 13.94 25.11
CA GLY A 440 -5.33 14.06 26.54
C GLY A 440 -4.35 13.04 27.10
N THR A 441 -4.34 12.87 28.42
CA THR A 441 -3.45 11.93 29.10
C THR A 441 -4.21 10.66 29.49
N VAL A 442 -3.73 9.49 29.07
CA VAL A 442 -4.27 8.20 29.50
C VAL A 442 -3.57 7.78 30.79
N TYR A 443 -4.37 7.34 31.77
CA TYR A 443 -3.91 6.84 33.06
C TYR A 443 -4.25 5.37 33.17
N GLU A 444 -3.24 4.54 33.46
CA GLU A 444 -3.34 3.10 33.60
C GLU A 444 -3.05 2.68 35.05
N LYS A 445 -3.97 1.91 35.65
CA LYS A 445 -3.81 1.30 36.97
C LYS A 445 -4.73 0.10 37.14
N ASP A 446 -4.25 -0.92 37.84
CA ASP A 446 -5.00 -2.15 38.19
C ASP A 446 -5.71 -2.76 36.96
N ASP A 447 -4.96 -2.94 35.87
CA ASP A 447 -5.42 -3.48 34.58
C ASP A 447 -6.56 -2.68 33.92
N THR A 448 -6.69 -1.40 34.24
CA THR A 448 -7.61 -0.48 33.56
C THR A 448 -6.90 0.77 33.06
N ALA A 449 -7.36 1.32 31.94
CA ALA A 449 -6.85 2.56 31.37
C ALA A 449 -7.99 3.50 30.98
N TYR A 450 -7.86 4.78 31.32
CA TYR A 450 -8.86 5.80 31.02
C TYR A 450 -8.21 7.11 30.57
N LEU A 451 -8.80 7.73 29.54
CA LEU A 451 -8.40 9.07 29.09
C LEU A 451 -8.87 10.14 30.08
N VAL A 452 -7.97 10.98 30.55
CA VAL A 452 -8.32 12.30 31.08
C VAL A 452 -8.20 13.28 29.92
N ALA A 453 -9.34 13.62 29.33
CA ALA A 453 -9.40 14.46 28.14
C ALA A 453 -8.93 15.90 28.45
N ASP A 454 -8.26 16.54 27.49
CA ASP A 454 -7.79 17.93 27.64
C ASP A 454 -8.92 18.90 27.97
N ALA A 455 -10.12 18.62 27.46
CA ALA A 455 -11.32 19.39 27.75
C ALA A 455 -11.70 19.42 29.25
N LEU A 456 -11.19 18.48 30.07
CA LEU A 456 -11.39 18.40 31.52
C LEU A 456 -10.19 18.94 32.32
N ALA A 457 -9.06 19.23 31.69
CA ALA A 457 -7.81 19.54 32.37
C ALA A 457 -7.92 20.75 33.32
N ALA A 458 -8.56 21.85 32.88
CA ALA A 458 -8.74 23.04 33.72
C ALA A 458 -9.65 22.75 34.94
N ALA A 459 -10.75 22.04 34.74
CA ALA A 459 -11.65 21.64 35.81
C ALA A 459 -10.96 20.68 36.81
N LEU A 460 -10.10 19.79 36.33
CA LEU A 460 -9.31 18.90 37.17
C LEU A 460 -8.27 19.68 37.98
N ALA A 461 -7.60 20.65 37.38
CA ALA A 461 -6.64 21.51 38.07
C ALA A 461 -7.30 22.34 39.20
N ASP A 462 -8.51 22.87 38.96
CA ASP A 462 -9.27 23.67 39.94
C ASP A 462 -9.58 22.89 41.24
N VAL A 463 -9.76 21.57 41.13
CA VAL A 463 -9.98 20.68 42.29
C VAL A 463 -8.69 20.08 42.87
N GLY A 464 -7.52 20.57 42.42
CA GLY A 464 -6.20 20.16 42.93
C GLY A 464 -5.51 19.05 42.13
N GLY A 465 -6.05 18.66 40.97
CA GLY A 465 -5.43 17.69 40.09
C GLY A 465 -5.54 16.24 40.56
N VAL A 466 -4.96 15.32 39.78
CA VAL A 466 -4.93 13.88 40.09
C VAL A 466 -4.20 13.55 41.41
N GLU A 467 -3.34 14.43 41.91
CA GLU A 467 -2.69 14.27 43.22
C GLU A 467 -3.71 14.35 44.37
N VAL A 468 -4.80 15.10 44.20
CA VAL A 468 -5.86 15.27 45.19
C VAL A 468 -7.02 14.31 44.94
N VAL A 469 -7.46 14.15 43.69
CA VAL A 469 -8.64 13.34 43.37
C VAL A 469 -8.33 11.86 43.10
N GLY A 470 -7.04 11.52 42.93
CA GLY A 470 -6.55 10.18 42.66
C GLY A 470 -6.72 9.74 41.20
N TRP A 471 -6.66 8.43 40.98
CA TRP A 471 -6.72 7.83 39.64
C TRP A 471 -8.13 7.88 39.04
N PRO A 472 -8.26 8.08 37.72
CA PRO A 472 -9.54 7.95 37.03
C PRO A 472 -10.02 6.50 37.08
N LEU A 473 -11.33 6.31 37.16
CA LEU A 473 -11.99 5.00 37.28
C LEU A 473 -13.01 4.75 36.16
N ALA A 474 -13.13 5.68 35.20
CA ALA A 474 -14.01 5.59 34.04
C ALA A 474 -13.58 6.60 32.97
N GLU A 475 -13.98 6.37 31.73
CA GLU A 475 -13.92 7.36 30.64
C GLU A 475 -14.70 8.64 31.00
N PRO A 476 -14.31 9.82 30.47
CA PRO A 476 -15.03 11.05 30.68
C PRO A 476 -16.38 10.98 29.95
N VAL A 477 -17.45 11.35 30.65
CA VAL A 477 -18.83 11.27 30.14
C VAL A 477 -19.45 12.65 30.04
N ARG A 478 -20.19 12.89 28.94
CA ARG A 478 -21.00 14.10 28.76
C ARG A 478 -22.47 13.79 29.00
N THR A 479 -23.05 14.36 30.06
CA THR A 479 -24.47 14.20 30.40
C THR A 479 -25.15 15.56 30.39
N GLY A 480 -26.17 15.75 29.55
CA GLY A 480 -26.89 17.03 29.47
C GLY A 480 -26.01 18.22 29.05
N GLY A 481 -24.93 17.97 28.31
CA GLY A 481 -23.94 18.98 27.94
C GLY A 481 -22.77 19.13 28.94
N THR A 482 -22.91 18.63 30.16
CA THR A 482 -21.90 18.73 31.22
C THR A 482 -20.89 17.59 31.13
N LEU A 483 -19.60 17.92 31.05
CA LEU A 483 -18.50 16.95 31.04
C LEU A 483 -18.11 16.58 32.47
N SER A 484 -17.94 15.30 32.77
CA SER A 484 -17.48 14.84 34.09
C SER A 484 -16.72 13.52 33.98
N GLN A 485 -15.88 13.24 34.97
CA GLN A 485 -15.15 11.97 35.06
C GLN A 485 -15.08 11.48 36.50
N LEU A 486 -15.11 10.15 36.67
CA LEU A 486 -15.02 9.50 37.97
C LEU A 486 -13.56 9.23 38.31
N TYR A 487 -13.18 9.56 39.55
CA TYR A 487 -11.87 9.34 40.14
C TYR A 487 -12.01 8.66 41.51
N SER A 488 -10.88 8.25 42.09
CA SER A 488 -10.82 7.58 43.40
C SER A 488 -11.48 8.38 44.53
N ALA A 489 -11.31 9.70 44.55
CA ALA A 489 -11.87 10.59 45.58
C ALA A 489 -13.29 11.11 45.27
N GLY A 490 -13.79 10.94 44.04
CA GLY A 490 -15.12 11.38 43.66
C GLY A 490 -15.27 11.64 42.16
N ARG A 491 -16.34 12.33 41.78
CA ARG A 491 -16.57 12.75 40.39
C ARG A 491 -16.19 14.21 40.21
N VAL A 492 -15.25 14.49 39.31
CA VAL A 492 -14.92 15.86 38.90
C VAL A 492 -15.87 16.26 37.78
N VAL A 493 -16.49 17.41 37.92
CA VAL A 493 -17.49 17.95 36.99
C VAL A 493 -17.00 19.30 36.47
N LYS A 494 -16.99 19.47 35.14
CA LYS A 494 -16.76 20.76 34.49
C LYS A 494 -18.06 21.54 34.44
N VAL A 495 -18.15 22.61 35.22
CA VAL A 495 -19.32 23.49 35.38
C VAL A 495 -19.07 24.80 34.65
N GLY A 496 -20.08 25.29 33.91
CA GLY A 496 -19.95 26.51 33.11
C GLY A 496 -18.89 26.36 32.00
N SER A 497 -18.06 27.39 31.82
CA SER A 497 -17.00 27.35 30.80
C SER A 497 -15.82 26.49 31.21
N GLU A 498 -15.32 26.59 32.45
CA GLU A 498 -14.08 25.91 32.88
C GLU A 498 -14.01 25.52 34.37
N GLN A 499 -15.01 25.84 35.19
CA GLN A 499 -14.93 25.63 36.64
C GLN A 499 -14.95 24.14 36.99
N GLY A 500 -14.06 23.72 37.90
CA GLY A 500 -14.02 22.36 38.40
C GLY A 500 -14.77 22.21 39.72
N VAL A 501 -15.64 21.21 39.79
CA VAL A 501 -16.33 20.87 41.04
C VAL A 501 -16.20 19.39 41.33
N LEU A 502 -15.68 19.06 42.52
CA LEU A 502 -15.57 17.69 43.00
C LEU A 502 -16.82 17.31 43.78
N ILE A 503 -17.51 16.26 43.34
CA ILE A 503 -18.54 15.56 44.10
C ILE A 503 -17.85 14.39 44.82
N PRO A 504 -17.71 14.40 46.16
CA PRO A 504 -16.97 13.36 46.87
C PRO A 504 -17.58 11.97 46.70
N THR A 505 -16.75 10.92 46.75
CA THR A 505 -17.18 9.51 46.56
C THR A 505 -18.35 9.11 47.46
N ASP A 506 -18.35 9.56 48.72
CA ASP A 506 -19.41 9.29 49.70
C ASP A 506 -20.77 9.93 49.35
N SER A 507 -20.78 10.91 48.44
CA SER A 507 -21.97 11.66 48.03
C SER A 507 -22.55 11.13 46.71
N LEU A 508 -21.80 10.31 45.97
CA LEU A 508 -22.22 9.77 44.66
C LEU A 508 -23.44 8.86 44.76
N LYS A 509 -23.58 8.10 45.85
CA LYS A 509 -24.77 7.26 46.11
C LYS A 509 -26.03 8.12 46.23
N ALA A 510 -25.95 9.22 46.98
CA ALA A 510 -27.07 10.14 47.18
C ALA A 510 -27.47 10.81 45.86
N LEU A 511 -26.49 11.25 45.07
CA LEU A 511 -26.72 11.83 43.74
C LEU A 511 -27.40 10.83 42.80
N ARG A 512 -26.94 9.57 42.76
CA ARG A 512 -27.56 8.53 41.93
C ARG A 512 -29.02 8.29 42.31
N LEU A 513 -29.33 8.24 43.62
CA LEU A 513 -30.70 8.08 44.12
C LEU A 513 -31.58 9.31 43.85
N ALA A 514 -30.98 10.47 43.60
CA ALA A 514 -31.67 11.69 43.15
C ALA A 514 -31.89 11.75 41.62
N GLY A 515 -31.46 10.74 40.86
CA GLY A 515 -31.55 10.69 39.40
C GLY A 515 -30.29 11.15 38.66
N GLY A 516 -29.16 11.28 39.35
CA GLY A 516 -27.91 11.78 38.76
C GLY A 516 -27.96 13.29 38.49
N MET A 517 -27.04 13.78 37.67
CA MET A 517 -27.01 15.21 37.26
C MET A 517 -28.17 15.60 36.34
N SER A 518 -28.86 14.62 35.74
CA SER A 518 -30.12 14.85 35.00
C SER A 518 -31.36 14.80 35.91
N GLY A 519 -31.16 14.50 37.20
CA GLY A 519 -32.21 14.42 38.21
C GLY A 519 -32.63 15.80 38.73
N TYR A 520 -33.40 15.81 39.82
CA TYR A 520 -33.92 17.06 40.37
C TYR A 520 -32.85 17.96 41.02
N LEU A 521 -31.67 17.42 41.32
CA LEU A 521 -30.56 18.21 41.86
C LEU A 521 -29.86 19.03 40.77
N GLY A 522 -29.78 18.55 39.53
CA GLY A 522 -28.98 19.18 38.49
C GLY A 522 -27.47 19.02 38.69
N VAL A 523 -26.72 19.98 38.16
CA VAL A 523 -25.24 20.04 38.20
C VAL A 523 -24.78 20.65 39.54
N PRO A 524 -23.63 20.22 40.12
CA PRO A 524 -23.11 20.86 41.33
C PRO A 524 -22.70 22.31 41.06
N THR A 525 -22.87 23.19 42.06
CA THR A 525 -22.52 24.62 41.96
C THR A 525 -21.36 25.02 42.87
N SER A 526 -20.95 24.13 43.78
CA SER A 526 -19.80 24.34 44.66
C SER A 526 -19.12 23.02 45.04
N ASN A 527 -17.87 23.10 45.46
CA ASN A 527 -17.23 22.01 46.19
C ASN A 527 -17.99 21.73 47.50
N ALA A 528 -17.86 20.50 48.00
CA ALA A 528 -18.40 20.13 49.30
C ALA A 528 -17.68 20.91 50.41
N MET A 529 -18.45 21.48 51.34
CA MET A 529 -17.94 22.23 52.48
C MET A 529 -18.27 21.51 53.79
N GLU A 530 -17.43 21.69 54.81
CA GLU A 530 -17.70 21.19 56.15
C GLU A 530 -19.06 21.68 56.67
N TYR A 531 -19.81 20.78 57.29
CA TYR A 531 -21.10 21.08 57.92
C TYR A 531 -21.16 20.46 59.31
N LYS A 532 -21.28 21.28 60.35
CA LYS A 532 -21.21 20.83 61.75
C LYS A 532 -22.60 20.67 62.37
N GLY A 533 -22.88 19.47 62.88
CA GLY A 533 -24.11 19.14 63.60
C GLY A 533 -24.12 19.62 65.05
N LYS A 534 -25.29 19.54 65.72
CA LYS A 534 -25.39 19.85 67.17
C LYS A 534 -24.57 18.89 68.02
N ASP A 535 -24.46 17.65 67.56
CA ASP A 535 -23.70 16.54 68.15
C ASP A 535 -22.18 16.70 68.02
N GLY A 536 -21.71 17.76 67.35
CA GLY A 536 -20.29 17.98 67.10
C GLY A 536 -19.73 17.18 65.93
N TYR A 537 -20.54 16.31 65.31
CA TYR A 537 -20.14 15.59 64.11
C TYR A 537 -19.82 16.55 62.97
N LEU A 538 -18.69 16.32 62.31
CA LEU A 538 -18.25 17.06 61.14
C LEU A 538 -18.67 16.27 59.89
N GLY A 539 -19.81 16.67 59.35
CA GLY A 539 -20.29 16.19 58.06
C GLY A 539 -19.90 17.14 56.94
N SER A 540 -20.57 17.01 55.80
CA SER A 540 -20.41 17.93 54.68
C SER A 540 -21.75 18.33 54.09
N LYS A 541 -21.77 19.47 53.39
CA LYS A 541 -22.87 19.86 52.52
C LYS A 541 -22.31 20.29 51.16
N GLN A 542 -23.03 19.95 50.09
CA GLN A 542 -22.68 20.35 48.74
C GLN A 542 -23.89 20.88 48.01
N ALA A 543 -23.76 22.07 47.42
CA ALA A 543 -24.81 22.73 46.67
C ALA A 543 -24.87 22.26 45.22
N PHE A 544 -26.09 22.14 44.71
CA PHE A 544 -26.45 21.82 43.33
C PHE A 544 -27.49 22.83 42.85
N GLU A 545 -27.77 22.88 41.55
CA GLU A 545 -28.73 23.82 40.95
C GLU A 545 -30.15 23.76 41.54
N GLY A 546 -30.61 22.56 41.92
CA GLY A 546 -31.97 22.32 42.44
C GLY A 546 -32.01 21.73 43.85
N GLY A 547 -30.91 21.79 44.59
CA GLY A 547 -30.87 21.26 45.96
C GLY A 547 -29.48 21.17 46.59
N THR A 548 -29.42 20.47 47.70
CA THR A 548 -28.20 20.25 48.49
C THR A 548 -28.08 18.77 48.87
N ILE A 549 -26.88 18.19 48.73
CA ILE A 549 -26.54 16.92 49.36
C ILE A 549 -25.93 17.21 50.73
N VAL A 550 -26.43 16.54 51.78
CA VAL A 550 -25.92 16.65 53.14
C VAL A 550 -25.43 15.29 53.61
N ARG A 551 -24.15 15.21 54.00
CA ARG A 551 -23.55 14.05 54.65
C ARG A 551 -23.59 14.23 56.16
N GLY A 552 -24.27 13.32 56.84
CA GLY A 552 -24.28 13.21 58.29
C GLY A 552 -23.66 11.90 58.78
N PRO A 553 -23.82 11.58 60.07
CA PRO A 553 -23.29 10.35 60.67
C PRO A 553 -23.78 9.06 60.02
N ALA A 554 -24.98 9.08 59.42
CA ALA A 554 -25.61 7.88 58.85
C ALA A 554 -25.17 7.62 57.40
N ASP A 555 -25.30 8.61 56.52
CA ASP A 555 -24.96 8.55 55.10
C ASP A 555 -25.05 9.98 54.50
N ALA A 556 -24.83 10.11 53.19
CA ALA A 556 -25.19 11.28 52.41
C ALA A 556 -26.65 11.18 51.89
N PHE A 557 -27.39 12.29 51.98
CA PHE A 557 -28.78 12.36 51.50
C PHE A 557 -29.00 13.63 50.68
N ALA A 558 -29.59 13.45 49.50
CA ALA A 558 -30.02 14.54 48.62
C ALA A 558 -31.30 15.19 49.14
N MET A 559 -31.36 16.52 49.04
CA MET A 559 -32.48 17.34 49.51
C MET A 559 -32.77 18.42 48.46
N PRO A 560 -33.98 18.48 47.86
CA PRO A 560 -34.37 19.56 46.96
C PRO A 560 -34.46 20.90 47.71
N ASP A 561 -34.33 22.02 47.00
CA ASP A 561 -34.28 23.36 47.61
C ASP A 561 -35.43 23.64 48.57
N ALA A 562 -36.67 23.30 48.18
CA ALA A 562 -37.84 23.48 49.05
C ALA A 562 -37.70 22.78 50.42
N LEU A 563 -37.09 21.59 50.46
CA LEU A 563 -36.83 20.89 51.72
C LEU A 563 -35.62 21.49 52.46
N TRP A 564 -34.58 21.88 51.72
CA TRP A 564 -33.37 22.48 52.26
C TRP A 564 -33.67 23.81 52.96
N ASP A 565 -34.44 24.68 52.33
CA ASP A 565 -34.88 25.96 52.90
C ASP A 565 -35.69 25.72 54.18
N ALA A 566 -36.68 24.82 54.12
CA ALA A 566 -37.49 24.48 55.28
C ALA A 566 -36.63 23.90 56.43
N TYR A 567 -35.64 23.08 56.12
CA TYR A 567 -34.70 22.53 57.09
C TYR A 567 -33.82 23.62 57.71
N LEU A 568 -33.33 24.58 56.93
CA LEU A 568 -32.55 25.72 57.41
C LEU A 568 -33.36 26.66 58.31
N THR A 569 -34.65 26.90 58.05
CA THR A 569 -35.51 27.68 58.98
C THR A 569 -35.63 27.05 60.37
N LYS A 570 -35.27 25.77 60.49
CA LYS A 570 -35.29 25.00 61.73
C LYS A 570 -33.88 24.74 62.27
N ASN A 571 -32.91 25.56 61.83
CA ASN A 571 -31.49 25.53 62.20
C ASN A 571 -30.73 24.27 61.71
N GLY A 572 -31.21 23.64 60.63
CA GLY A 572 -30.54 22.53 59.95
C GLY A 572 -30.10 21.40 60.89
N ALA A 573 -28.87 20.90 60.72
CA ALA A 573 -28.34 19.80 61.54
C ALA A 573 -28.11 20.19 63.02
N LYS A 574 -28.07 21.50 63.31
CA LYS A 574 -28.04 22.02 64.68
C LYS A 574 -29.44 22.12 65.31
N GLY A 575 -30.46 21.94 64.48
CA GLY A 575 -31.86 22.11 64.77
C GLY A 575 -32.54 20.96 65.52
N LYS A 576 -33.85 21.09 65.69
CA LYS A 576 -34.68 20.10 66.38
C LYS A 576 -34.77 18.76 65.65
N TYR A 577 -34.63 18.75 64.31
CA TYR A 577 -34.73 17.55 63.48
C TYR A 577 -33.43 16.73 63.45
N GLY A 578 -32.26 17.37 63.65
CA GLY A 578 -30.96 16.70 63.50
C GLY A 578 -30.66 16.34 62.04
N TRP A 579 -29.71 15.44 61.82
CA TRP A 579 -29.25 15.04 60.49
C TRP A 579 -30.32 14.32 59.65
N PRO A 580 -30.29 14.42 58.31
CA PRO A 580 -31.11 13.58 57.45
C PRO A 580 -30.72 12.10 57.61
N VAL A 581 -31.70 11.21 57.56
CA VAL A 581 -31.52 9.74 57.70
C VAL A 581 -32.21 8.95 56.59
N GLY A 582 -32.78 9.64 55.60
CA GLY A 582 -33.45 9.02 54.47
C GLY A 582 -33.53 9.95 53.27
N ASN A 583 -33.74 9.37 52.09
CA ASN A 583 -33.86 10.12 50.84
C ASN A 583 -35.15 10.96 50.82
N ALA A 584 -35.09 12.11 50.16
CA ALA A 584 -36.29 12.88 49.84
C ALA A 584 -37.19 12.07 48.90
N LYS A 585 -38.48 11.97 49.27
CA LYS A 585 -39.52 11.32 48.47
C LYS A 585 -40.46 12.38 47.91
N SER A 586 -40.74 12.33 46.61
CA SER A 586 -41.73 13.20 45.97
C SER A 586 -43.06 12.49 45.75
N THR A 587 -44.12 13.29 45.81
CA THR A 587 -45.42 13.02 45.21
C THR A 587 -45.68 14.11 44.16
N SER A 588 -46.86 14.11 43.53
CA SER A 588 -47.25 15.20 42.62
C SER A 588 -47.38 16.57 43.31
N ARG A 589 -47.50 16.62 44.65
CA ARG A 589 -47.76 17.87 45.39
C ARG A 589 -46.73 18.21 46.47
N TYR A 590 -45.96 17.23 46.94
CA TYR A 590 -45.11 17.41 48.12
C TYR A 590 -43.79 16.65 48.02
N TRP A 591 -42.78 17.22 48.66
CA TRP A 591 -41.56 16.53 49.09
C TRP A 591 -41.65 16.15 50.57
N THR A 592 -41.19 14.95 50.93
CA THR A 592 -41.07 14.50 52.32
C THR A 592 -39.70 13.88 52.56
N GLN A 593 -39.05 14.20 53.68
CA GLN A 593 -37.78 13.61 54.07
C GLN A 593 -37.71 13.31 55.56
N SER A 594 -37.06 12.20 55.91
CA SER A 594 -36.85 11.76 57.29
C SER A 594 -35.51 12.25 57.84
N PHE A 595 -35.54 12.65 59.12
CA PHE A 595 -34.41 13.12 59.90
C PHE A 595 -34.33 12.31 61.20
N GLN A 596 -33.20 12.40 61.92
CA GLN A 596 -32.98 11.69 63.19
C GLN A 596 -34.14 11.85 64.18
N ARG A 597 -34.78 13.03 64.20
CA ARG A 597 -35.82 13.40 65.15
C ARG A 597 -37.07 13.96 64.47
N GLY A 598 -37.52 13.29 63.41
CA GLY A 598 -38.82 13.55 62.78
C GLY A 598 -38.77 13.57 61.25
N SER A 599 -39.77 14.18 60.63
CA SER A 599 -39.82 14.38 59.18
C SER A 599 -40.21 15.82 58.83
N ILE A 600 -39.78 16.27 57.66
CA ILE A 600 -40.21 17.54 57.06
C ILE A 600 -40.99 17.20 55.80
N ARG A 601 -42.14 17.85 55.61
CA ARG A 601 -42.95 17.80 54.40
C ARG A 601 -43.20 19.22 53.89
N VAL A 602 -42.91 19.47 52.62
CA VAL A 602 -43.05 20.77 51.95
C VAL A 602 -43.75 20.61 50.61
N SER A 603 -44.42 21.66 50.11
CA SER A 603 -44.97 21.67 48.75
C SER A 603 -43.85 21.58 47.72
N ARG A 604 -44.10 20.85 46.63
CA ARG A 604 -43.17 20.74 45.51
C ARG A 604 -43.25 21.95 44.58
#